data_AF-A0AAU8KE27-F1
#
_entry.id   AF-A0AAU8KE27-F1
#
_cell.length_a   1.000
_cell.length_b   1.000
_cell.length_c   1.000
_cell.angle_alpha   90.00
_cell.angle_beta   90.00
_cell.angle_gamma   90.00
#
_symmetry.space_group_name_H-M   'P 1'
#
loop_
_entity.id
_entity.type
_entity.pdbx_description
1 polymer ?
#
loop_
_entity_poly.entity_id
_entity_poly.type
_entity_poly.pdbx_seq_one_letter_code
_entity_poly.pdbx_strand_id
1 'polypeptide(L)'
;MRTNLLRITTALGAAAVLAIGGAGVAAADGVGNAGIGNKGVGNAGIENMGLGNAGIENMGLGNAGGFNGGIGNAGLGNWGWGNAGIGNTGIGSHGHGNSGLGSSGIGNTGVGSSGIGN
;
A
#
# COMPACT_ATOMS: atom_id res chain seq x y z
N MET A 1 15.77 35.41 35.41
CA MET A 1 15.23 34.03 35.54
C MET A 1 14.13 33.74 34.50
N ARG A 2 14.39 33.89 33.19
CA ARG A 2 13.35 33.70 32.13
C ARG A 2 13.77 32.82 30.94
N THR A 3 14.90 32.12 31.03
CA THR A 3 15.47 31.35 29.92
C THR A 3 14.98 29.89 29.86
N ASN A 4 14.22 29.41 30.84
CA ASN A 4 13.79 28.01 30.91
C ASN A 4 12.52 27.72 30.10
N LEU A 5 11.64 28.71 29.87
CA LEU A 5 10.42 28.50 29.10
C LEU A 5 10.69 28.26 27.60
N LEU A 6 11.72 28.91 27.04
CA LEU A 6 12.08 28.79 25.61
C LEU A 6 12.72 27.42 25.28
N ARG A 7 13.35 26.78 26.27
CA ARG A 7 13.95 25.44 26.11
C ARG A 7 12.92 24.32 26.15
N ILE A 8 11.84 24.50 26.92
CA ILE A 8 10.78 23.48 27.04
C ILE A 8 9.91 23.46 25.77
N THR A 9 9.56 24.61 25.19
CA THR A 9 8.81 24.66 23.93
C THR A 9 9.58 24.11 22.74
N THR A 10 10.90 24.34 22.67
CA THR A 10 11.74 23.78 21.60
C THR A 10 12.00 22.28 21.76
N ALA A 11 12.12 21.79 23.00
CA ALA A 11 12.25 20.36 23.28
C ALA A 11 10.93 19.58 23.06
N LEU A 12 9.78 20.14 23.47
CA LEU A 12 8.48 19.55 23.15
C LEU A 12 8.18 19.62 21.65
N GLY A 13 8.59 20.69 20.97
CA GLY A 13 8.45 20.85 19.52
C GLY A 13 9.23 19.80 18.74
N ALA A 14 10.48 19.51 19.11
CA ALA A 14 11.29 18.50 18.44
C ALA A 14 10.80 17.05 18.70
N ALA A 15 10.37 16.75 19.93
CA ALA A 15 9.82 15.43 20.27
C ALA A 15 8.42 15.21 19.68
N ALA A 16 7.58 16.25 19.60
CA ALA A 16 6.28 16.18 18.93
C ALA A 16 6.40 16.11 17.41
N VAL A 17 7.42 16.76 16.82
CA VAL A 17 7.74 16.63 15.38
C VAL A 17 8.25 15.23 15.04
N LEU A 18 8.99 14.59 15.94
CA LEU A 18 9.42 13.19 15.79
C LEU A 18 8.23 12.21 15.82
N ALA A 19 7.12 12.57 16.46
CA ALA A 19 5.91 11.75 16.56
C ALA A 19 4.95 11.86 15.35
N ILE A 20 5.24 12.73 14.37
CA ILE A 20 4.44 12.83 13.12
C ILE A 20 4.90 11.80 12.07
N GLY A 21 6.08 11.21 12.27
CA GLY A 21 6.57 10.05 11.51
C GLY A 21 6.12 8.78 12.24
N GLY A 22 5.13 8.09 11.70
CA GLY A 22 4.57 6.89 12.31
C GLY A 22 5.63 5.80 12.58
N ALA A 23 5.34 5.00 13.62
CA ALA A 23 6.26 4.03 14.21
C ALA A 23 6.84 3.06 13.16
N GLY A 24 8.13 3.22 12.85
CA GLY A 24 8.84 2.39 11.88
C GLY A 24 10.16 3.04 11.45
N VAL A 25 11.19 2.87 12.27
CA VAL A 25 12.53 3.40 12.03
C VAL A 25 13.19 2.65 10.86
N ALA A 26 13.02 3.18 9.64
CA ALA A 26 13.91 3.06 8.48
C ALA A 26 13.30 3.88 7.32
N ALA A 27 13.67 5.16 7.21
CA ALA A 27 13.40 6.04 6.06
C ALA A 27 11.96 5.97 5.48
N ALA A 28 10.95 6.18 6.31
CA ALA A 28 9.60 6.39 5.78
C ALA A 28 9.50 7.82 5.22
N ASP A 29 9.52 7.98 3.89
CA ASP A 29 9.31 9.27 3.24
C ASP A 29 7.80 9.58 3.23
N GLY A 30 7.29 10.32 4.22
CA GLY A 30 5.92 10.85 4.20
C GLY A 30 5.19 10.77 5.55
N VAL A 31 3.85 10.80 5.52
CA VAL A 31 3.02 11.07 6.72
C VAL A 31 2.23 9.83 7.14
N GLY A 32 2.28 9.49 8.42
CA GLY A 32 1.41 8.43 9.00
C GLY A 32 1.73 7.01 8.51
N ASN A 33 2.95 6.76 8.02
CA ASN A 33 3.37 5.42 7.64
C ASN A 33 3.78 4.60 8.88
N ALA A 34 3.44 3.32 8.91
CA ALA A 34 3.87 2.35 9.93
C ALA A 34 4.71 1.25 9.28
N GLY A 35 5.88 0.94 9.86
CA GLY A 35 6.83 -0.05 9.31
C GLY A 35 7.98 0.56 8.50
N ILE A 36 8.58 -0.20 7.59
CA ILE A 36 9.92 0.06 7.05
C ILE A 36 9.86 0.50 5.57
N GLY A 37 10.57 1.56 5.20
CA GLY A 37 10.80 1.92 3.79
C GLY A 37 9.56 2.39 3.02
N ASN A 38 8.45 2.69 3.71
CA ASN A 38 7.22 3.13 3.07
C ASN A 38 7.32 4.59 2.60
N LYS A 39 6.84 4.88 1.39
CA LYS A 39 6.83 6.21 0.78
C LYS A 39 5.39 6.66 0.51
N GLY A 40 5.05 7.88 0.89
CA GLY A 40 3.73 8.46 0.74
C GLY A 40 2.96 8.54 2.06
N VAL A 41 1.67 8.23 2.07
CA VAL A 41 0.79 8.53 3.22
C VAL A 41 0.04 7.30 3.69
N GLY A 42 0.01 7.09 5.00
CA GLY A 42 -0.87 6.08 5.63
C GLY A 42 -0.59 4.64 5.24
N ASN A 43 0.64 4.31 4.81
CA ASN A 43 1.00 2.94 4.45
C ASN A 43 1.42 2.14 5.68
N ALA A 44 1.09 0.85 5.71
CA ALA A 44 1.47 -0.09 6.76
C ALA A 44 2.24 -1.27 6.19
N GLY A 45 3.42 -1.58 6.74
CA GLY A 45 4.23 -2.74 6.34
C GLY A 45 5.59 -2.34 5.77
N ILE A 46 6.01 -2.93 4.66
CA ILE A 46 7.37 -2.83 4.13
C ILE A 46 7.35 -2.32 2.68
N GLU A 47 8.12 -1.28 2.40
CA GLU A 47 8.43 -0.80 1.05
C GLU A 47 7.22 -0.48 0.16
N ASN A 48 6.10 -0.07 0.77
CA ASN A 48 4.94 0.36 0.01
C ASN A 48 5.11 1.80 -0.47
N MET A 49 4.65 2.09 -1.69
CA MET A 49 4.68 3.41 -2.30
C MET A 49 3.26 3.88 -2.65
N GLY A 50 2.86 5.04 -2.14
CA GLY A 50 1.60 5.70 -2.46
C GLY A 50 0.74 5.95 -1.22
N LEU A 51 -0.55 5.63 -1.28
CA LEU A 51 -1.53 5.99 -0.26
C LEU A 51 -2.27 4.77 0.29
N GLY A 52 -2.22 4.58 1.61
CA GLY A 52 -3.10 3.63 2.30
C GLY A 52 -2.86 2.16 1.95
N ASN A 53 -1.64 1.79 1.53
CA ASN A 53 -1.32 0.41 1.22
C ASN A 53 -0.97 -0.37 2.49
N ALA A 54 -1.31 -1.66 2.53
CA ALA A 54 -1.02 -2.56 3.64
C ALA A 54 -0.30 -3.83 3.16
N GLY A 55 0.89 -4.11 3.69
CA GLY A 55 1.67 -5.31 3.40
C GLY A 55 3.04 -4.98 2.81
N ILE A 56 3.44 -5.62 1.71
CA ILE A 56 4.82 -5.58 1.20
C ILE A 56 4.86 -5.13 -0.26
N GLU A 57 5.71 -4.14 -0.57
CA GLU A 57 6.03 -3.74 -1.94
C GLU A 57 4.79 -3.42 -2.82
N ASN A 58 3.75 -2.83 -2.23
CA ASN A 58 2.61 -2.38 -3.00
C ASN A 58 2.82 -0.97 -3.54
N MET A 59 2.43 -0.71 -4.78
CA MET A 59 2.51 0.59 -5.44
C MET A 59 1.13 1.09 -5.84
N GLY A 60 0.75 2.28 -5.38
CA GLY A 60 -0.49 2.95 -5.73
C GLY A 60 -1.38 3.24 -4.54
N LEU A 61 -2.68 2.93 -4.63
CA LEU A 61 -3.69 3.37 -3.66
C LEU A 61 -4.50 2.20 -3.10
N GLY A 62 -4.47 2.04 -1.77
CA GLY A 62 -5.38 1.15 -1.06
C GLY A 62 -5.18 -0.34 -1.38
N ASN A 63 -3.97 -0.77 -1.71
CA ASN A 63 -3.67 -2.17 -1.97
C ASN A 63 -3.39 -2.93 -0.66
N ALA A 64 -3.77 -4.21 -0.61
CA ALA A 64 -3.54 -5.09 0.52
C ALA A 64 -2.84 -6.39 0.09
N GLY A 65 -1.82 -6.82 0.83
CA GLY A 65 -1.03 -8.02 0.53
C GLY A 65 0.36 -7.67 0.00
N GLY A 66 0.79 -8.27 -1.11
CA GLY A 66 2.16 -8.14 -1.61
C GLY A 66 2.27 -7.86 -3.10
N PHE A 67 3.24 -7.04 -3.50
CA PHE A 67 3.63 -6.82 -4.90
C PHE A 67 2.47 -6.35 -5.81
N ASN A 68 1.47 -5.66 -5.28
CA ASN A 68 0.34 -5.18 -6.07
C ASN A 68 0.61 -3.78 -6.64
N GLY A 69 0.20 -3.54 -7.88
CA GLY A 69 0.31 -2.25 -8.57
C GLY A 69 -1.05 -1.69 -8.98
N GLY A 70 -1.33 -0.43 -8.65
CA GLY A 70 -2.57 0.26 -9.04
C GLY A 70 -3.47 0.57 -7.86
N ILE A 71 -4.78 0.30 -7.99
CA ILE A 71 -5.79 0.78 -7.04
C ILE A 71 -6.61 -0.40 -6.48
N GLY A 72 -6.69 -0.49 -5.15
CA GLY A 72 -7.65 -1.36 -4.47
C GLY A 72 -7.47 -2.85 -4.73
N ASN A 73 -6.24 -3.30 -4.98
CA ASN A 73 -5.96 -4.72 -5.22
C ASN A 73 -5.72 -5.47 -3.90
N ALA A 74 -6.14 -6.73 -3.83
CA ALA A 74 -5.97 -7.58 -2.66
C ALA A 74 -5.30 -8.91 -3.04
N GLY A 75 -4.24 -9.30 -2.33
CA GLY A 75 -3.52 -10.55 -2.55
C GLY A 75 -2.10 -10.33 -3.05
N LEU A 76 -1.66 -11.08 -4.05
CA LEU A 76 -0.26 -11.13 -4.46
C LEU A 76 -0.07 -10.84 -5.95
N GLY A 77 0.75 -9.85 -6.29
CA GLY A 77 1.19 -9.62 -7.67
C GLY A 77 0.09 -9.17 -8.63
N ASN A 78 -0.96 -8.49 -8.14
CA ASN A 78 -2.04 -8.02 -9.01
C ASN A 78 -1.75 -6.61 -9.56
N TRP A 79 -2.08 -6.38 -10.83
CA TRP A 79 -1.87 -5.09 -11.49
C TRP A 79 -3.16 -4.52 -12.08
N GLY A 80 -3.48 -3.27 -11.77
CA GLY A 80 -4.66 -2.57 -12.28
C GLY A 80 -5.60 -2.16 -11.16
N TRP A 81 -6.91 -2.40 -11.30
CA TRP A 81 -7.91 -1.89 -10.37
C TRP A 81 -8.84 -2.98 -9.83
N GLY A 82 -8.87 -3.13 -8.50
CA GLY A 82 -9.90 -3.91 -7.83
C GLY A 82 -9.77 -5.41 -8.07
N ASN A 83 -8.54 -5.89 -8.28
CA ASN A 83 -8.27 -7.30 -8.48
C ASN A 83 -8.05 -8.01 -7.13
N ALA A 84 -8.53 -9.25 -7.01
CA ALA A 84 -8.36 -10.07 -5.82
C ALA A 84 -7.78 -11.45 -6.16
N GLY A 85 -6.75 -11.88 -5.43
CA GLY A 85 -6.10 -13.18 -5.61
C GLY A 85 -4.64 -13.05 -6.02
N ILE A 86 -4.19 -13.84 -6.99
CA ILE A 86 -2.77 -13.93 -7.36
C ILE A 86 -2.56 -13.66 -8.85
N GLY A 87 -1.69 -12.70 -9.17
CA GLY A 87 -1.20 -12.51 -10.53
C GLY A 87 -2.25 -12.04 -11.52
N ASN A 88 -3.30 -11.34 -11.08
CA ASN A 88 -4.34 -10.84 -11.99
C ASN A 88 -3.94 -9.48 -12.56
N THR A 89 -4.18 -9.26 -13.85
CA THR A 89 -3.97 -7.97 -14.52
C THR A 89 -5.29 -7.44 -15.09
N GLY A 90 -5.55 -6.15 -14.95
CA GLY A 90 -6.74 -5.49 -15.50
C GLY A 90 -7.68 -4.95 -14.43
N ILE A 91 -8.99 -5.11 -14.60
CA ILE A 91 -9.99 -4.50 -13.71
C ILE A 91 -10.96 -5.56 -13.18
N GLY A 92 -11.14 -5.62 -11.87
CA GLY A 92 -12.17 -6.44 -11.24
C GLY A 92 -11.98 -7.95 -11.40
N SER A 93 -10.74 -8.42 -11.59
CA SER A 93 -10.44 -9.83 -11.79
C SER A 93 -10.20 -10.57 -10.47
N HIS A 94 -10.80 -11.75 -10.31
CA HIS A 94 -10.80 -12.53 -9.07
C HIS A 94 -10.28 -13.95 -9.29
N GLY A 95 -9.23 -14.36 -8.59
CA GLY A 95 -8.65 -15.71 -8.69
C GLY A 95 -7.17 -15.69 -9.05
N HIS A 96 -6.75 -16.53 -10.00
CA HIS A 96 -5.34 -16.74 -10.31
C HIS A 96 -5.03 -16.49 -11.78
N GLY A 97 -4.12 -15.55 -12.06
CA GLY A 97 -3.57 -15.37 -13.40
C GLY A 97 -4.59 -14.90 -14.45
N ASN A 98 -5.63 -14.17 -14.06
CA ASN A 98 -6.59 -13.63 -15.02
C ASN A 98 -6.10 -12.31 -15.62
N SER A 99 -6.40 -12.07 -16.90
CA SER A 99 -6.03 -10.84 -17.60
C SER A 99 -7.24 -10.23 -18.32
N GLY A 100 -7.71 -9.06 -17.88
CA GLY A 100 -8.79 -8.35 -18.57
C GLY A 100 -9.80 -7.71 -17.62
N LEU A 101 -11.07 -7.74 -17.98
CA LEU A 101 -12.14 -7.03 -17.29
C LEU A 101 -13.15 -8.00 -16.70
N GLY A 102 -13.24 -8.05 -15.38
CA GLY A 102 -14.28 -8.80 -14.68
C GLY A 102 -14.19 -10.31 -14.84
N SER A 103 -12.98 -10.88 -14.88
CA SER A 103 -12.79 -12.33 -15.00
C SER A 103 -12.73 -13.02 -13.64
N SER A 104 -13.23 -14.24 -13.52
CA SER A 104 -13.16 -15.03 -12.29
C SER A 104 -12.75 -16.48 -12.50
N GLY A 105 -11.71 -16.93 -11.80
CA GLY A 105 -11.20 -18.31 -11.88
C GLY A 105 -9.71 -18.35 -12.14
N ILE A 106 -9.26 -19.24 -13.03
CA ILE A 106 -7.84 -19.50 -13.27
C ILE A 106 -7.49 -19.29 -14.74
N GLY A 107 -6.54 -18.39 -15.02
CA GLY A 107 -5.94 -18.25 -16.34
C GLY A 107 -6.90 -17.75 -17.42
N ASN A 108 -7.92 -16.97 -17.05
CA ASN A 108 -8.87 -16.43 -18.02
C ASN A 108 -8.38 -15.12 -18.62
N THR A 109 -8.62 -14.90 -19.91
CA THR A 109 -8.36 -13.63 -20.60
C THR A 109 -9.66 -13.01 -21.10
N GLY A 110 -9.68 -11.69 -21.32
CA GLY A 110 -10.78 -11.00 -22.00
C GLY A 110 -11.78 -10.33 -21.06
N VAL A 111 -13.06 -10.39 -21.38
CA VAL A 111 -14.11 -9.66 -20.65
C VAL A 111 -15.17 -10.63 -20.14
N GLY A 112 -15.40 -10.64 -18.83
CA GLY A 112 -16.48 -11.40 -18.20
C GLY A 112 -16.30 -12.92 -18.26
N SER A 113 -15.06 -13.40 -18.37
CA SER A 113 -14.77 -14.84 -18.45
C SER A 113 -14.75 -15.50 -17.07
N SER A 114 -15.37 -16.67 -16.93
CA SER A 114 -15.35 -17.44 -15.70
C SER A 114 -15.03 -18.91 -15.93
N GLY A 115 -14.16 -19.47 -15.08
CA GLY A 115 -13.73 -20.86 -15.17
C GLY A 115 -12.21 -21.00 -15.26
N ILE A 116 -11.75 -21.98 -16.05
CA ILE A 116 -10.33 -22.32 -16.19
C ILE A 116 -9.94 -22.22 -17.65
N GLY A 117 -9.02 -21.31 -17.97
CA GLY A 117 -8.38 -21.21 -19.29
C GLY A 117 -9.26 -20.72 -20.43
N ASN A 118 -10.17 -19.76 -20.16
CA ASN A 118 -11.01 -19.12 -21.19
C ASN A 118 -10.34 -17.92 -21.87
#